data_AF-A0A8J8SIM7-F1
#
_entry.id   AF-A0A8J8SIM7-F1
#
_cell.length_a   1.000
_cell.length_b   1.000
_cell.length_c   1.000
_cell.angle_alpha   90.00
_cell.angle_beta   90.00
_cell.angle_gamma   90.00
#
_symmetry.space_group_name_H-M   'P 1'
#
loop_
_entity.id
_entity.type
_entity.pdbx_description
1 polymer ?
#
loop_
_entity_poly.entity_id
_entity_poly.type
_entity_poly.pdbx_seq_one_letter_code
_entity_poly.pdbx_strand_id
1 'polypeptide(L)'
;MIDSVEKYRYFDMVLLSILAIVAQIMGDLLHYALPGAGFYLNFSILVALVAIIRWGKWGSLVFVISGLPMLFLHHGNIIESILLYPFANAFIIFTCLIFRVVDRDHIKDSAWNLLVYCVTAYLFISIGKGIVTYFLAGGFIIKNIVYYFLTQLFNMIMVFIILLLIKSKAGLLDNMHMYLLKYNQEEHYE
;
A
#
# COMPACT_ATOMS: atom_id res chain seq x y z
N MET A 1 27.45 -8.67 -5.57
CA MET A 1 26.58 -8.85 -4.38
C MET A 1 25.50 -7.79 -4.30
N ILE A 2 25.83 -6.50 -4.46
CA ILE A 2 24.83 -5.41 -4.55
C ILE A 2 23.94 -5.59 -5.80
N ASP A 3 24.53 -5.92 -6.96
CA ASP A 3 23.80 -6.08 -8.21
C ASP A 3 22.74 -7.20 -8.20
N SER A 4 22.95 -8.28 -7.42
CA SER A 4 21.96 -9.36 -7.30
C SER A 4 20.78 -8.93 -6.44
N VAL A 5 21.02 -8.21 -5.34
CA VAL A 5 19.97 -7.64 -4.48
C VAL A 5 19.15 -6.60 -5.23
N GLU A 6 19.79 -5.77 -6.06
CA GLU A 6 19.07 -4.77 -6.86
C GLU A 6 18.21 -5.41 -7.96
N LYS A 7 18.72 -6.44 -8.64
CA LYS A 7 17.93 -7.22 -9.61
C LYS A 7 16.73 -7.88 -8.94
N TYR A 8 16.93 -8.46 -7.76
CA TYR A 8 15.84 -9.06 -6.99
C TYR A 8 14.81 -8.01 -6.56
N ARG A 9 15.25 -6.83 -6.07
CA ARG A 9 14.36 -5.71 -5.75
C ARG A 9 13.47 -5.34 -6.93
N TYR A 10 14.07 -5.20 -8.11
CA TYR A 10 13.32 -4.85 -9.31
C TYR A 10 12.27 -5.92 -9.64
N PHE A 11 12.66 -7.19 -9.64
CA PHE A 11 11.75 -8.30 -9.90
C PHE A 11 10.59 -8.37 -8.89
N ASP A 12 10.90 -8.29 -7.60
CA ASP A 12 9.90 -8.32 -6.52
C ASP A 12 8.94 -7.13 -6.61
N MET A 13 9.44 -5.93 -6.89
CA MET A 13 8.64 -4.72 -7.10
C MET A 13 7.70 -4.84 -8.30
N VAL A 14 8.15 -5.45 -9.41
CA VAL A 14 7.30 -5.71 -10.59
C VAL A 14 6.18 -6.69 -10.24
N LEU A 15 6.51 -7.81 -9.59
CA LEU A 15 5.51 -8.79 -9.17
C LEU A 15 4.49 -8.19 -8.21
N LEU A 16 4.93 -7.45 -7.19
CA LEU A 16 4.04 -6.79 -6.24
C LEU A 16 3.18 -5.72 -6.92
N SER A 17 3.71 -5.01 -7.91
CA SER A 17 2.94 -4.04 -8.71
C SER A 17 1.85 -4.72 -9.54
N ILE A 18 2.18 -5.84 -10.21
CA ILE A 18 1.19 -6.62 -10.95
C ILE A 18 0.10 -7.14 -10.01
N LEU A 19 0.49 -7.68 -8.85
CA LEU A 19 -0.45 -8.18 -7.86
C LEU A 19 -1.35 -7.06 -7.32
N ALA A 20 -0.78 -5.89 -7.05
CA ALA A 20 -1.53 -4.71 -6.57
C ALA A 20 -2.49 -4.18 -7.65
N ILE A 21 -2.09 -4.17 -8.92
CA ILE A 21 -2.96 -3.84 -10.06
C ILE A 21 -4.14 -4.79 -10.12
N VAL A 22 -3.89 -6.10 -10.09
CA VAL A 22 -4.94 -7.12 -10.16
C VAL A 22 -5.90 -6.97 -8.96
N ALA A 23 -5.35 -6.80 -7.76
CA ALA A 23 -6.14 -6.58 -6.54
C ALA A 23 -7.00 -5.31 -6.61
N GLN A 24 -6.48 -4.22 -7.19
CA GLN A 24 -7.21 -2.98 -7.38
C GLN A 24 -8.36 -3.17 -8.38
N ILE A 25 -8.10 -3.79 -9.54
CA ILE A 25 -9.12 -4.05 -10.56
C ILE A 25 -10.22 -4.95 -10.00
N MET A 26 -9.85 -6.03 -9.29
CA MET A 26 -10.82 -6.92 -8.65
C MET A 26 -11.68 -6.19 -7.62
N GLY A 27 -11.06 -5.31 -6.80
CA GLY A 27 -11.78 -4.49 -5.82
C GLY A 27 -12.82 -3.58 -6.48
N ASP A 28 -12.45 -2.92 -7.57
CA ASP A 28 -13.35 -2.01 -8.29
C ASP A 28 -14.44 -2.77 -9.06
N LEU A 29 -14.11 -3.90 -9.69
CA LEU A 29 -15.12 -4.78 -10.32
C LEU A 29 -16.13 -5.30 -9.30
N LEU A 30 -15.68 -5.69 -8.10
CA LEU A 30 -16.57 -6.15 -7.03
C LEU A 30 -17.48 -5.02 -6.54
N HIS A 31 -16.95 -3.80 -6.43
CA HIS A 31 -17.73 -2.62 -6.07
C HIS A 31 -18.87 -2.35 -7.06
N TYR A 32 -18.61 -2.47 -8.37
CA TYR A 32 -19.62 -2.31 -9.42
C TYR A 32 -20.59 -3.49 -9.52
N ALA A 33 -20.13 -4.72 -9.28
CA ALA A 33 -20.96 -5.92 -9.35
C ALA A 33 -21.96 -6.04 -8.19
N LEU A 34 -21.64 -5.47 -7.03
CA LEU A 34 -22.48 -5.51 -5.82
C LEU A 34 -22.88 -4.09 -5.36
N PRO A 35 -23.64 -3.34 -6.19
CA PRO A 35 -24.09 -2.01 -5.81
C PRO A 35 -25.03 -2.12 -4.59
N GLY A 36 -24.68 -1.43 -3.50
CA GLY A 36 -25.46 -1.43 -2.27
C GLY A 36 -24.91 -2.29 -1.13
N ALA A 37 -23.82 -3.04 -1.34
CA ALA A 37 -23.14 -3.76 -0.26
C ALA A 37 -22.57 -2.81 0.82
N GLY A 38 -22.40 -1.53 0.52
CA GLY A 38 -21.89 -0.51 1.45
C GLY A 38 -20.39 -0.63 1.76
N PHE A 39 -19.74 -1.72 1.35
CA PHE A 39 -18.31 -1.96 1.46
C PHE A 39 -17.81 -2.82 0.28
N TYR A 40 -16.53 -2.71 -0.05
CA TYR A 40 -15.83 -3.59 -0.99
C TYR A 40 -14.41 -3.83 -0.47
N LEU A 41 -13.85 -5.00 -0.78
CA LEU A 41 -12.50 -5.36 -0.35
C LEU A 41 -11.47 -4.93 -1.39
N ASN A 42 -10.52 -4.10 -0.99
CA ASN A 42 -9.39 -3.70 -1.83
C ASN A 42 -8.06 -4.10 -1.21
N PHE A 43 -7.45 -5.16 -1.73
CA PHE A 43 -6.17 -5.68 -1.25
C PHE A 43 -4.94 -5.00 -1.86
N SER A 44 -5.10 -4.02 -2.76
CA SER A 44 -3.95 -3.32 -3.34
C SER A 44 -3.13 -2.57 -2.28
N ILE A 45 -3.79 -1.97 -1.27
CA ILE A 45 -3.13 -1.33 -0.13
C ILE A 45 -2.34 -2.37 0.68
N LEU A 46 -2.90 -3.56 0.93
CA LEU A 46 -2.19 -4.63 1.62
C LEU A 46 -0.87 -5.00 0.90
N VAL A 47 -0.94 -5.21 -0.42
CA VAL A 47 0.24 -5.54 -1.23
C VAL A 47 1.27 -4.41 -1.17
N ALA A 48 0.82 -3.15 -1.21
CA ALA A 48 1.70 -2.00 -1.07
C ALA A 48 2.34 -1.90 0.33
N LEU A 49 1.60 -2.21 1.39
CA LEU A 49 2.16 -2.23 2.76
C LEU A 49 3.23 -3.31 2.90
N VAL A 50 3.01 -4.50 2.34
CA VAL A 50 4.04 -5.54 2.27
C VAL A 50 5.26 -5.03 1.51
N ALA A 51 5.07 -4.40 0.35
CA ALA A 51 6.17 -3.83 -0.45
C ALA A 51 6.95 -2.75 0.31
N ILE A 52 6.26 -1.88 1.06
CA ILE A 52 6.88 -0.80 1.85
C ILE A 52 7.69 -1.36 3.01
N ILE A 53 7.24 -2.43 3.68
CA ILE A 53 8.07 -3.12 4.69
C ILE A 53 9.34 -3.70 4.04
N ARG A 54 9.17 -4.41 2.91
CA ARG A 54 10.27 -5.09 2.19
C ARG A 54 11.34 -4.13 1.65
N TRP A 55 10.91 -3.04 1.02
CA TRP A 55 11.80 -2.15 0.24
C TRP A 55 11.79 -0.69 0.68
N GLY A 56 11.10 -0.36 1.76
CA GLY A 56 11.01 1.01 2.27
C GLY A 56 10.28 1.93 1.30
N LYS A 57 10.84 3.12 1.08
CA LYS A 57 10.28 4.15 0.18
C LYS A 57 10.01 3.64 -1.24
N TRP A 58 10.82 2.71 -1.76
CA TRP A 58 10.63 2.16 -3.10
C TRP A 58 9.31 1.39 -3.19
N GLY A 59 8.96 0.66 -2.13
CA GLY A 59 7.70 -0.08 -2.04
C GLY A 59 6.46 0.78 -2.19
N SER A 60 6.53 2.08 -1.87
CA SER A 60 5.39 2.99 -2.04
C SER A 60 4.95 3.15 -3.50
N LEU A 61 5.88 2.94 -4.45
CA LEU A 61 5.58 3.01 -5.89
C LEU A 61 4.59 1.92 -6.32
N VAL A 62 4.53 0.78 -5.62
CA VAL A 62 3.57 -0.31 -5.91
C VAL A 62 2.14 0.23 -5.90
N PHE A 63 1.79 1.06 -4.92
CA PHE A 63 0.43 1.60 -4.79
C PHE A 63 0.14 2.72 -5.80
N VAL A 64 1.17 3.47 -6.19
CA VAL A 64 1.04 4.50 -7.24
C VAL A 64 0.76 3.83 -8.58
N ILE A 65 1.53 2.79 -8.91
CA ILE A 65 1.40 2.01 -10.14
C ILE A 65 0.05 1.28 -10.18
N SER A 66 -0.44 0.76 -9.05
CA SER A 66 -1.75 0.11 -8.99
C SER A 66 -2.92 1.04 -9.31
N GLY A 67 -2.73 2.37 -9.23
CA GLY A 67 -3.73 3.35 -9.62
C GLY A 67 -3.79 3.65 -11.12
N LEU A 68 -2.76 3.29 -11.91
CA LEU A 68 -2.69 3.60 -13.34
C LEU A 68 -3.80 2.93 -14.20
N PRO A 69 -4.19 1.66 -13.95
CA PRO A 69 -5.31 1.06 -14.69
C PRO A 69 -6.62 1.84 -14.57
N MET A 70 -6.81 2.56 -13.46
CA MET A 70 -8.02 3.35 -13.22
C MET A 70 -8.14 4.58 -14.11
N LEU A 71 -7.07 4.98 -14.79
CA LEU A 71 -7.10 6.00 -15.84
C LEU A 71 -7.89 5.56 -17.07
N PHE A 72 -7.95 4.25 -17.33
CA PHE A 72 -8.62 3.67 -18.50
C PHE A 72 -9.98 3.07 -18.15
N LEU A 73 -10.16 2.62 -16.90
CA LEU A 73 -11.37 1.94 -16.45
C LEU A 73 -12.48 2.91 -15.99
N HIS A 74 -12.14 4.10 -15.50
CA HIS A 74 -13.14 5.11 -15.16
C HIS A 74 -13.47 5.99 -16.37
N HIS A 75 -14.76 6.05 -16.72
CA HIS A 75 -15.27 6.99 -17.71
C HIS A 75 -15.35 8.39 -17.10
N GLY A 76 -14.25 9.15 -17.17
CA GLY A 76 -14.15 10.50 -16.64
C GLY A 76 -13.02 11.30 -17.28
N ASN A 77 -12.79 12.52 -16.80
CA ASN A 77 -11.68 13.35 -17.25
C ASN A 77 -10.35 12.70 -16.83
N ILE A 78 -9.46 12.44 -17.80
CA ILE A 78 -8.17 11.81 -17.55
C ILE A 78 -7.33 12.56 -16.50
N ILE A 79 -7.44 13.90 -16.45
CA ILE A 79 -6.74 14.72 -15.47
C ILE A 79 -7.25 14.44 -14.05
N GLU A 80 -8.57 14.33 -13.88
CA GLU A 80 -9.19 13.99 -12.60
C GLU A 80 -8.76 12.59 -12.16
N SER A 81 -8.74 11.63 -13.08
CA SER A 81 -8.27 10.28 -12.80
C SER A 81 -6.78 10.26 -12.41
N ILE A 82 -5.92 11.03 -13.08
CA ILE A 82 -4.49 11.13 -12.72
C ILE A 82 -4.33 11.72 -11.31
N LEU A 83 -5.07 12.77 -11.00
CA LEU A 83 -5.00 13.38 -9.68
C LEU A 83 -5.54 12.44 -8.60
N LEU A 84 -6.68 11.78 -8.87
CA LEU A 84 -7.35 10.98 -7.87
C LEU A 84 -6.65 9.64 -7.63
N TYR A 85 -6.13 8.96 -8.66
CA TYR A 85 -5.54 7.63 -8.49
C TYR A 85 -4.03 7.71 -8.22
N PRO A 86 -3.12 7.88 -9.21
CA PRO A 86 -1.68 7.82 -8.93
C PRO A 86 -1.19 8.96 -8.03
N PHE A 87 -1.65 10.21 -8.21
CA PHE A 87 -1.14 11.33 -7.41
C PHE A 87 -1.58 11.24 -5.94
N ALA A 88 -2.87 11.02 -5.66
CA ALA A 88 -3.31 10.83 -4.29
C ALA A 88 -2.69 9.58 -3.64
N ASN A 89 -2.53 8.48 -4.40
CA ASN A 89 -1.90 7.26 -3.89
C ASN A 89 -0.43 7.48 -3.51
N ALA A 90 0.27 8.43 -4.12
CA ALA A 90 1.66 8.75 -3.78
C ALA A 90 1.83 9.19 -2.31
N PHE A 91 0.78 9.69 -1.66
CA PHE A 91 0.83 10.04 -0.24
C PHE A 91 1.13 8.85 0.68
N ILE A 92 0.93 7.61 0.23
CA ILE A 92 1.34 6.42 1.01
C ILE A 92 2.85 6.41 1.31
N ILE A 93 3.68 7.15 0.57
CA ILE A 93 5.11 7.29 0.86
C ILE A 93 5.37 7.82 2.27
N PHE A 94 4.46 8.66 2.80
CA PHE A 94 4.60 9.23 4.13
C PHE A 94 4.43 8.19 5.24
N THR A 95 3.87 7.01 4.96
CA THR A 95 3.87 5.88 5.90
C THR A 95 5.30 5.45 6.26
N CYS A 96 6.28 5.68 5.39
CA CYS A 96 7.69 5.41 5.69
C CYS A 96 8.24 6.27 6.83
N LEU A 97 7.54 7.35 7.25
CA LEU A 97 7.94 8.15 8.41
C LEU A 97 7.93 7.34 9.71
N ILE A 98 7.12 6.28 9.80
CA ILE A 98 7.13 5.34 10.93
C ILE A 98 8.51 4.69 11.10
N PHE A 99 9.24 4.49 10.00
CA PHE A 99 10.55 3.85 10.03
C PHE A 99 11.64 4.71 10.70
N ARG A 100 11.33 5.97 11.02
CA ARG A 100 12.20 6.80 11.87
C ARG A 100 12.03 6.52 13.37
N VAL A 101 10.94 5.86 13.74
CA VAL A 101 10.56 5.57 15.14
C VAL A 101 10.67 4.08 15.43
N VAL A 102 10.31 3.23 14.47
CA VAL A 102 10.34 1.76 14.58
C VAL A 102 11.14 1.19 13.42
N ASP A 103 12.20 0.44 13.71
CA ASP A 103 12.97 -0.24 12.67
C ASP A 103 12.08 -1.19 11.87
N ARG A 104 12.28 -1.22 10.55
CA ARG A 104 11.47 -2.02 9.62
C ARG A 104 11.38 -3.50 10.00
N ASP A 105 12.47 -4.03 10.56
CA ASP A 105 12.56 -5.43 11.00
C ASP A 105 11.65 -5.73 12.21
N HIS A 106 11.39 -4.72 13.05
CA HIS A 106 10.65 -4.85 14.30
C HIS A 106 9.16 -4.48 14.19
N ILE A 107 8.69 -4.12 12.98
CA ILE A 107 7.29 -3.72 12.78
C ILE A 107 6.34 -4.90 12.97
N LYS A 108 6.74 -6.10 12.54
CA LYS A 108 5.92 -7.30 12.66
C LYS A 108 5.89 -7.90 14.07
N ASP A 109 6.79 -7.47 14.96
CA ASP A 109 6.98 -8.06 16.29
C ASP A 109 5.78 -7.81 17.21
N SER A 110 5.13 -6.65 17.08
CA SER A 110 3.96 -6.32 17.88
C SER A 110 2.74 -6.02 17.01
N ALA A 111 1.58 -6.51 17.45
CA ALA A 111 0.31 -6.18 16.79
C ALA A 111 0.03 -4.67 16.83
N TRP A 112 0.53 -3.98 17.86
CA TRP A 112 0.41 -2.53 17.99
C TRP A 112 1.21 -1.78 16.90
N ASN A 113 2.45 -2.19 16.63
CA ASN A 113 3.25 -1.60 15.56
C ASN A 113 2.59 -1.78 14.19
N LEU A 114 2.05 -2.98 13.92
CA LEU A 114 1.29 -3.25 12.68
C LEU A 114 0.01 -2.42 12.58
N LEU A 115 -0.69 -2.20 13.70
CA LEU A 115 -1.90 -1.38 13.73
C LEU A 115 -1.57 0.07 13.41
N VAL A 116 -0.59 0.66 14.11
CA VAL A 116 -0.11 2.02 13.86
C VAL A 116 0.34 2.17 12.41
N TYR A 117 1.10 1.20 11.91
CA TYR A 117 1.54 1.16 10.52
C TYR A 117 0.39 1.17 9.51
N CYS A 118 -0.62 0.33 9.72
CA CYS A 118 -1.81 0.27 8.89
C CYS A 118 -2.60 1.59 8.95
N VAL A 119 -2.90 2.09 10.15
CA VAL A 119 -3.66 3.34 10.36
C VAL A 119 -2.97 4.52 9.70
N THR A 120 -1.65 4.64 9.84
CA THR A 120 -0.89 5.73 9.24
C THR A 120 -0.95 5.72 7.71
N ALA A 121 -0.94 4.53 7.08
CA ALA A 121 -1.11 4.44 5.64
C ALA A 121 -2.49 4.90 5.17
N TYR A 122 -3.55 4.42 5.82
CA TYR A 122 -4.90 4.85 5.48
C TYR A 122 -5.10 6.35 5.75
N LEU A 123 -4.49 6.89 6.81
CA LEU A 123 -4.55 8.32 7.11
C LEU A 123 -3.89 9.15 5.99
N PHE A 124 -2.67 8.81 5.58
CA PHE A 124 -1.98 9.58 4.53
C PHE A 124 -2.65 9.45 3.16
N ILE A 125 -3.15 8.26 2.79
CA ILE A 125 -3.96 8.11 1.57
C ILE A 125 -5.22 8.96 1.67
N SER A 126 -5.91 8.97 2.81
CA SER A 126 -7.11 9.79 3.02
C SER A 126 -6.82 11.29 2.91
N ILE A 127 -5.66 11.74 3.41
CA ILE A 127 -5.19 13.12 3.24
C ILE A 127 -4.98 13.42 1.75
N GLY A 128 -4.25 12.57 1.02
CA GLY A 128 -4.00 12.75 -0.41
C GLY A 128 -5.30 12.82 -1.22
N LYS A 129 -6.22 11.87 -0.99
CA LYS A 129 -7.53 11.83 -1.65
C LYS A 129 -8.38 13.03 -1.27
N GLY A 130 -8.43 13.42 -0.01
CA GLY A 130 -9.20 14.57 0.47
C GLY A 130 -8.71 15.91 -0.11
N ILE A 131 -7.40 16.10 -0.26
CA ILE A 131 -6.80 17.26 -0.92
C ILE A 131 -7.22 17.30 -2.39
N VAL A 132 -7.10 16.19 -3.12
CA VAL A 132 -7.47 16.12 -4.53
C VAL A 132 -8.96 16.39 -4.72
N THR A 133 -9.83 15.73 -3.93
CA THR A 133 -11.27 15.94 -4.02
C THR A 133 -11.66 17.39 -3.73
N TYR A 134 -10.96 18.06 -2.80
CA TYR A 134 -11.18 19.48 -2.55
C TYR A 134 -10.85 20.35 -3.78
N PHE A 135 -9.74 20.08 -4.47
CA PHE A 135 -9.39 20.83 -5.68
C PHE A 135 -10.33 20.55 -6.86
N LEU A 136 -10.90 19.34 -6.96
CA LEU A 136 -11.78 18.96 -8.07
C LEU A 136 -13.24 19.36 -7.85
N ALA A 137 -13.78 19.12 -6.65
CA ALA A 137 -15.21 19.28 -6.36
C ALA A 137 -15.51 20.39 -5.33
N GLY A 138 -14.48 21.02 -4.76
CA GLY A 138 -14.63 22.01 -3.69
C GLY A 138 -15.01 21.39 -2.34
N GLY A 139 -15.57 22.22 -1.45
CA GLY A 139 -16.05 21.81 -0.12
C GLY A 139 -15.01 21.97 1.00
N PHE A 140 -15.25 21.32 2.14
CA PHE A 140 -14.36 21.41 3.29
C PHE A 140 -13.36 20.24 3.29
N ILE A 141 -12.06 20.54 3.17
CA ILE A 141 -10.98 19.53 3.06
C ILE A 141 -11.10 18.45 4.15
N ILE A 142 -11.27 18.87 5.40
CA ILE A 142 -11.32 17.96 6.55
C ILE A 142 -12.51 17.00 6.43
N LYS A 143 -13.65 17.47 5.91
CA LYS A 143 -14.82 16.61 5.70
C LYS A 143 -14.52 15.52 4.67
N ASN A 144 -13.84 15.86 3.57
CA ASN A 144 -13.47 14.89 2.53
C ASN A 144 -12.46 13.84 3.04
N ILE A 145 -11.46 14.27 3.83
CA ILE A 145 -10.49 13.37 4.46
C ILE A 145 -11.18 12.41 5.42
N VAL A 146 -12.00 12.93 6.34
CA VAL A 146 -12.72 12.11 7.33
C VAL A 146 -13.69 11.16 6.63
N TYR A 147 -14.43 11.64 5.63
CA TYR A 147 -15.35 10.81 4.86
C TYR A 147 -14.61 9.64 4.21
N TYR A 148 -13.53 9.89 3.47
CA TYR A 148 -12.75 8.83 2.82
C TYR A 148 -12.21 7.84 3.85
N PHE A 149 -11.62 8.32 4.95
CA PHE A 149 -11.10 7.47 6.01
C PHE A 149 -12.18 6.55 6.59
N LEU A 150 -13.36 7.10 6.90
CA LEU A 150 -14.50 6.34 7.42
C LEU A 150 -14.98 5.27 6.44
N THR A 151 -15.07 5.60 5.15
CA THR A 151 -15.47 4.61 4.11
C THR A 151 -14.46 3.47 3.95
N GLN A 152 -13.21 3.67 4.35
CA GLN A 152 -12.13 2.68 4.24
C GLN A 152 -11.85 1.93 5.54
N LEU A 153 -12.59 2.19 6.63
CA LEU A 153 -12.36 1.53 7.92
C LEU A 153 -12.47 0.01 7.83
N PHE A 154 -13.48 -0.50 7.11
CA PHE A 154 -13.65 -1.93 6.92
C PHE A 154 -12.46 -2.55 6.18
N ASN A 155 -11.99 -1.91 5.11
CA ASN A 155 -10.79 -2.31 4.39
C ASN A 155 -9.56 -2.31 5.30
N MET A 156 -9.37 -1.26 6.08
CA MET A 156 -8.25 -1.13 7.00
C MET A 156 -8.24 -2.28 8.03
N ILE A 157 -9.40 -2.60 8.62
CA ILE A 157 -9.52 -3.72 9.57
C ILE A 157 -9.15 -5.04 8.90
N MET A 158 -9.63 -5.28 7.68
CA MET A 158 -9.32 -6.51 6.94
C MET A 158 -7.84 -6.61 6.57
N VAL A 159 -7.24 -5.52 6.10
CA VAL A 159 -5.80 -5.44 5.83
C VAL A 159 -5.00 -5.70 7.11
N PHE A 160 -5.39 -5.11 8.23
CA PHE A 160 -4.74 -5.34 9.52
C PHE A 160 -4.82 -6.80 9.96
N ILE A 161 -5.98 -7.44 9.85
CA ILE A 161 -6.15 -8.87 10.17
C ILE A 161 -5.22 -9.72 9.31
N ILE A 162 -5.16 -9.46 8.00
CA ILE A 162 -4.31 -10.23 7.10
C ILE A 162 -2.83 -10.02 7.44
N LEU A 163 -2.41 -8.78 7.75
CA LEU A 163 -1.06 -8.50 8.23
C LEU A 163 -0.73 -9.33 9.49
N LEU A 164 -1.66 -9.44 10.44
CA LEU A 164 -1.49 -10.30 11.62
C LEU A 164 -1.37 -11.79 11.29
N LEU A 165 -2.05 -12.26 10.24
CA LEU A 165 -1.96 -13.66 9.81
C LEU A 165 -0.62 -13.96 9.12
N ILE A 166 -0.10 -13.03 8.32
CA ILE A 166 1.14 -13.24 7.56
C ILE A 166 2.40 -12.86 8.35
N LYS A 167 2.30 -12.14 9.47
CA LYS A 167 3.47 -11.68 10.25
C LYS A 167 4.40 -12.78 10.73
N SER A 168 3.88 -14.00 10.93
CA SER A 168 4.64 -15.16 11.38
C SER A 168 5.36 -15.88 10.24
N LYS A 169 5.06 -15.53 8.98
CA LYS A 169 5.70 -16.15 7.81
C LYS A 169 7.01 -15.44 7.50
N ALA A 170 8.11 -16.19 7.59
CA ALA A 170 9.43 -15.71 7.22
C ALA A 170 9.45 -15.27 5.75
N GLY A 171 10.10 -14.15 5.49
CA GLY A 171 10.31 -13.64 4.16
C GLY A 171 9.11 -12.92 3.55
N LEU A 172 8.00 -12.69 4.27
CA LEU A 172 6.85 -11.91 3.80
C LEU A 172 6.90 -10.45 4.30
N LEU A 173 6.95 -10.26 5.63
CA LEU A 173 7.04 -8.96 6.30
C LEU A 173 8.46 -8.68 6.83
N ASP A 174 9.47 -9.00 6.02
CA ASP A 174 10.88 -8.79 6.37
C ASP A 174 11.49 -7.71 5.50
N ASN A 175 12.46 -6.96 6.04
CA ASN A 175 13.31 -6.08 5.25
C ASN A 175 14.16 -6.93 4.31
N MET A 176 13.76 -7.01 3.04
CA MET A 176 14.35 -7.93 2.08
C MET A 176 15.85 -7.67 1.86
N HIS A 177 16.29 -6.43 2.00
CA HIS A 177 17.71 -6.12 1.90
C HIS A 177 18.53 -6.82 3.00
N MET A 178 18.07 -6.75 4.25
CA MET A 178 18.76 -7.41 5.37
C MET A 178 18.59 -8.92 5.31
N TYR A 179 17.42 -9.40 4.90
CA TYR A 179 17.12 -10.82 4.75
C TYR A 179 18.06 -11.50 3.74
N LEU A 180 18.19 -10.94 2.53
CA LEU A 180 19.05 -11.51 1.48
C LEU A 180 20.54 -11.44 1.83
N LEU A 181 20.97 -10.40 2.55
CA LEU A 181 22.35 -10.31 3.01
C LEU A 181 22.70 -11.42 4.01
N LYS A 182 21.81 -11.72 4.97
CA LYS A 182 22.00 -12.81 5.93
C LYS A 182 22.02 -14.17 5.23
N TYR A 183 21.07 -14.40 4.34
CA TYR A 183 20.97 -15.66 3.61
C TYR A 183 22.22 -15.97 2.78
N ASN A 184 22.74 -14.99 2.03
CA ASN A 184 23.96 -15.18 1.24
C ASN A 184 25.23 -15.35 2.11
N GLN A 185 25.22 -14.82 3.34
CA GLN A 185 26.33 -15.05 4.28
C GLN A 185 26.29 -16.49 4.79
N GLU A 186 25.12 -17.00 5.14
CA GLU A 186 24.93 -18.39 5.60
C GLU A 186 25.33 -19.40 4.52
N GLU A 187 24.97 -19.19 3.25
CA GLU A 187 25.40 -20.04 2.13
C GLU A 187 26.92 -20.04 1.88
N HIS A 188 27.66 -19.01 2.30
CA HIS A 188 29.11 -18.95 2.11
C HIS A 188 29.92 -19.68 3.21
N TYR A 189 29.26 -20.11 4.29
CA TYR A 189 29.87 -20.86 5.39
C TYR A 189 29.59 -22.37 5.34
N GLU A 190 28.76 -22.82 4.39
CA GLU A 190 28.54 -24.24 4.04
C GLU A 190 29.43 -24.66 2.86
#